data_AF-A0A948I5L5-F1
#
_entry.id   AF-A0A948I5L5-F1
#
_cell.length_a   1.000
_cell.length_b   1.000
_cell.length_c   1.000
_cell.angle_alpha   90.00
_cell.angle_beta   90.00
_cell.angle_gamma   90.00
#
_symmetry.space_group_name_H-M   'P 1'
#
loop_
_entity.id
_entity.type
_entity.pdbx_description
1 polymer ?
#
loop_
_entity_poly.entity_id
_entity_poly.type
_entity_poly.pdbx_seq_one_letter_code
_entity_poly.pdbx_strand_id
1 'polypeptide(L)'
;MPATDTTAPADTQARQRWMSVLAKAPADRLAALWSDLGDSPDWSYLRRPETGMIMLRGRAGGSGQRFNLGEMTMTRCSVRLPDGRVGHGYVAGRRQDHATTAALVDAL
;
A
#
# COMPACT_ATOMS: atom_id res chain seq x y z
N MET A 1 -31.46 0.79 1.77
CA MET A 1 -30.51 -0.34 1.80
C MET A 1 -29.32 0.10 2.66
N PRO A 2 -29.23 -0.27 3.95
CA PRO A 2 -28.01 -0.01 4.69
C PRO A 2 -26.89 -0.87 4.08
N ALA A 3 -25.71 -0.28 3.90
CA ALA A 3 -24.53 -1.02 3.49
C ALA A 3 -24.25 -2.09 4.55
N THR A 4 -24.25 -3.35 4.16
CA THR A 4 -23.72 -4.44 4.96
C THR A 4 -22.28 -4.11 5.29
N ASP A 5 -22.03 -3.75 6.55
CA ASP A 5 -20.68 -3.61 7.08
C ASP A 5 -20.11 -5.02 7.16
N THR A 6 -19.47 -5.46 6.07
CA THR A 6 -18.76 -6.74 6.03
C THR A 6 -17.57 -6.61 6.97
N THR A 7 -17.74 -7.00 8.23
CA THR A 7 -16.65 -7.15 9.18
C THR A 7 -15.63 -8.10 8.56
N ALA A 8 -14.53 -7.53 8.07
CA ALA A 8 -13.44 -8.32 7.52
C ALA A 8 -12.87 -9.22 8.64
N PRO A 9 -12.40 -10.43 8.32
CA PRO A 9 -11.74 -11.28 9.32
C PRO A 9 -10.58 -10.53 9.97
N ALA A 10 -10.29 -10.83 11.24
CA ALA A 10 -9.35 -10.07 12.07
C ALA A 10 -7.97 -9.89 11.42
N ASP A 11 -7.46 -10.93 10.74
CA ASP A 11 -6.18 -10.91 10.01
C ASP A 11 -6.20 -9.90 8.86
N THR A 12 -7.32 -9.81 8.14
CA THR A 12 -7.49 -8.82 7.06
C THR A 12 -7.52 -7.40 7.63
N GLN A 13 -8.18 -7.17 8.78
CA GLN A 13 -8.19 -5.85 9.42
C GLN A 13 -6.80 -5.45 9.93
N ALA A 14 -6.05 -6.39 10.54
CA ALA A 14 -4.68 -6.16 10.98
C ALA A 14 -3.79 -5.77 9.80
N ARG A 15 -3.88 -6.51 8.69
CA ARG A 15 -3.14 -6.20 7.47
C ARG A 15 -3.49 -4.84 6.87
N GLN A 16 -4.78 -4.54 6.73
CA GLN A 16 -5.25 -3.23 6.26
C GLN A 16 -4.71 -2.09 7.12
N ARG A 17 -4.65 -2.29 8.45
CA ARG A 17 -4.14 -1.30 9.39
C ARG A 17 -2.67 -0.99 9.14
N TRP A 18 -1.78 -1.99 9.08
CA TRP A 18 -0.36 -1.70 8.84
C TRP A 18 -0.11 -1.18 7.42
N MET A 19 -0.83 -1.66 6.40
CA MET A 19 -0.70 -1.17 5.03
C MET A 19 -1.07 0.32 4.94
N SER A 20 -2.11 0.75 5.66
CA SER A 20 -2.49 2.16 5.77
C SER A 20 -1.41 3.01 6.44
N VAL A 21 -0.73 2.47 7.47
CA VAL A 21 0.40 3.13 8.13
C VAL A 21 1.58 3.27 7.18
N LEU A 22 1.98 2.18 6.52
CA LEU A 22 3.11 2.18 5.58
C LEU A 22 2.87 3.16 4.41
N ALA A 23 1.65 3.20 3.87
CA ALA A 23 1.30 4.10 2.77
C ALA A 23 1.37 5.60 3.14
N LYS A 24 1.14 5.95 4.41
CA LYS A 24 1.11 7.32 4.91
C LYS A 24 2.38 7.74 5.64
N ALA A 25 3.27 6.80 5.95
CA ALA A 25 4.50 7.08 6.64
C ALA A 25 5.41 8.01 5.81
N PRO A 26 6.17 8.92 6.45
CA PRO A 26 7.23 9.64 5.76
C PRO A 26 8.23 8.64 5.17
N ALA A 27 8.41 8.69 3.86
CA ALA A 27 9.19 7.69 3.12
C ALA A 27 10.63 7.56 3.63
N ASP A 28 11.28 8.69 3.94
CA ASP A 28 12.67 8.69 4.43
C ASP A 28 12.78 8.07 5.83
N ARG A 29 11.78 8.28 6.68
CA ARG A 29 11.72 7.64 8.01
C ARG A 29 11.52 6.13 7.88
N LEU A 30 10.65 5.70 6.97
CA LEU A 30 10.43 4.28 6.72
C LEU A 30 11.69 3.61 6.16
N ALA A 31 12.39 4.27 5.24
CA ALA A 31 13.64 3.79 4.66
C ALA A 31 14.77 3.67 5.71
N ALA A 32 14.88 4.64 6.61
CA ALA A 32 15.83 4.59 7.72
C ALA A 32 15.54 3.40 8.64
N LEU A 33 14.30 3.25 9.11
CA LEU A 33 13.89 2.13 9.96
C LEU A 33 14.09 0.77 9.30
N TRP A 34 13.85 0.67 7.99
CA TRP A 34 14.10 -0.55 7.22
C TRP A 34 15.59 -0.89 7.17
N SER A 35 16.44 0.13 7.00
CA SER A 35 17.89 -0.05 6.94
C SER A 35 18.46 -0.45 8.32
N ASP A 36 17.89 0.10 9.40
CA ASP A 36 18.26 -0.23 10.78
C ASP A 36 17.82 -1.64 11.22
N LEU A 37 16.84 -2.26 10.52
CA LEU A 37 16.35 -3.60 10.84
C LEU A 37 17.42 -4.69 10.64
N GLY A 38 18.44 -4.43 9.81
CA GLY A 38 19.53 -5.37 9.55
C GLY A 38 19.17 -6.43 8.50
N ASP A 39 19.49 -7.70 8.78
CA ASP A 39 19.36 -8.83 7.85
C ASP A 39 17.95 -8.97 7.31
N SER A 40 17.72 -8.37 6.15
CA SER A 40 16.51 -8.52 5.38
C SER A 40 16.59 -9.83 4.61
N PRO A 41 15.54 -10.67 4.62
CA PRO A 41 15.53 -11.87 3.80
C PRO A 41 15.74 -11.50 2.33
N ASP A 42 16.34 -12.41 1.57
CA ASP A 42 16.36 -12.30 0.12
C ASP A 42 14.93 -12.10 -0.40
N TRP A 43 14.78 -11.40 -1.52
CA TRP A 43 13.47 -11.16 -2.11
C TRP A 43 13.58 -10.91 -3.61
N SER A 44 12.47 -11.11 -4.30
CA SER A 44 12.35 -10.86 -5.73
C SER A 44 11.13 -10.02 -6.05
N TYR A 45 11.19 -9.24 -7.13
CA TYR A 45 10.03 -8.51 -7.62
C TYR A 45 9.06 -9.47 -8.34
N LEU A 46 7.81 -9.53 -7.86
CA LEU A 46 6.69 -10.02 -8.69
C LEU A 46 6.20 -8.91 -9.62
N ARG A 47 6.22 -7.68 -9.12
CA ARG A 47 5.95 -6.47 -9.88
C ARG A 47 6.92 -5.40 -9.41
N ARG A 48 7.78 -4.94 -10.32
CA ARG A 48 8.64 -3.78 -10.10
C ARG A 48 7.79 -2.54 -9.76
N PRO A 49 8.33 -1.59 -8.99
CA PRO A 49 7.60 -0.39 -8.65
C PRO A 49 7.18 0.36 -9.91
N GLU A 50 5.88 0.59 -10.05
CA GLU A 50 5.26 1.17 -11.23
C GLU A 50 4.41 2.38 -10.81
N THR A 51 4.78 3.57 -11.29
CA THR A 51 4.02 4.80 -11.08
C THR A 51 3.00 4.97 -12.19
N GLY A 52 1.73 5.02 -11.81
CA GLY A 52 0.61 5.29 -12.72
C GLY A 52 -0.32 6.36 -12.16
N MET A 53 -1.51 6.45 -12.74
CA MET A 53 -2.59 7.33 -12.30
C MET A 53 -3.76 6.50 -11.78
N ILE A 54 -4.45 6.99 -10.77
CA ILE A 54 -5.70 6.44 -10.24
C ILE A 54 -6.81 7.47 -10.31
N MET A 55 -8.00 7.04 -10.72
CA MET A 55 -9.19 7.89 -10.74
C MET A 55 -9.73 8.08 -9.32
N LEU A 56 -9.69 9.31 -8.83
CA LEU A 56 -10.31 9.69 -7.55
C LEU A 56 -11.82 9.83 -7.75
N ARG A 57 -12.59 9.25 -6.83
CA ARG A 57 -14.06 9.33 -6.84
C ARG A 57 -14.55 10.06 -5.60
N GLY A 58 -15.23 11.19 -5.81
CA GLY A 58 -15.91 11.95 -4.76
C GLY A 58 -17.37 11.51 -4.61
N ARG A 59 -18.04 12.04 -3.58
CA ARG A 59 -19.50 11.96 -3.41
C ARG A 59 -20.08 13.36 -3.26
N ALA A 60 -21.10 13.69 -4.04
CA ALA A 60 -21.76 15.00 -3.97
C ALA A 60 -22.34 15.22 -2.56
N GLY A 61 -22.02 16.35 -1.92
CA GLY A 61 -22.47 16.63 -0.55
C GLY A 61 -21.99 15.61 0.51
N GLY A 62 -20.91 14.85 0.25
CA GLY A 62 -20.33 13.89 1.19
C GLY A 62 -20.99 12.49 1.19
N SER A 63 -22.31 12.41 1.02
CA SER A 63 -23.05 11.13 1.03
C SER A 63 -23.82 10.82 -0.26
N GLY A 64 -23.90 11.78 -1.19
CA GLY A 64 -24.65 11.66 -2.43
C GLY A 64 -24.01 10.79 -3.51
N GLN A 65 -24.39 11.03 -4.76
CA GLN A 65 -23.93 10.26 -5.92
C GLN A 65 -22.42 10.35 -6.11
N ARG A 66 -21.81 9.24 -6.57
CA ARG A 66 -20.37 9.19 -6.87
C ARG A 66 -20.09 9.93 -8.18
N PHE A 67 -18.99 10.67 -8.23
CA PHE A 67 -18.50 11.30 -9.46
C PHE A 67 -16.98 11.21 -9.54
N ASN A 68 -16.41 11.32 -10.74
CA ASN A 68 -14.97 11.37 -10.93
C ASN A 68 -14.46 12.75 -10.52
N LEU A 69 -13.63 12.81 -9.47
CA LEU A 69 -13.09 14.05 -8.92
C LEU A 69 -11.83 14.52 -9.67
N GLY A 70 -11.13 13.58 -10.29
CA GLY A 70 -9.86 13.81 -10.98
C GLY A 70 -8.95 12.60 -10.85
N GLU A 71 -7.67 12.78 -11.11
CA GLU A 71 -6.68 11.71 -11.05
C GLU A 71 -5.56 12.03 -10.06
N MET A 72 -5.00 10.99 -9.45
CA MET A 72 -3.83 11.10 -8.57
C MET A 72 -2.75 10.14 -9.02
N THR A 73 -1.48 10.53 -8.89
CA THR A 73 -0.38 9.59 -9.07
C THR A 73 -0.35 8.56 -7.94
N MET A 74 -0.09 7.30 -8.29
CA MET A 74 0.10 6.22 -7.33
C MET A 74 1.24 5.34 -7.81
N THR A 75 2.08 4.89 -6.88
CA THR A 75 3.11 3.89 -7.15
C THR A 75 2.76 2.58 -6.48
N ARG A 76 2.77 1.49 -7.24
CA ARG A 76 2.49 0.13 -6.76
C ARG A 76 3.71 -0.77 -6.90
N CYS A 77 3.93 -1.67 -5.94
CA CYS A 77 5.01 -2.65 -5.94
C CYS A 77 4.53 -3.97 -5.34
N SER A 78 5.07 -5.09 -5.81
CA SER A 78 4.79 -6.42 -5.23
C SER A 78 6.07 -7.25 -5.20
N VAL A 79 6.36 -7.83 -4.04
CA VAL A 79 7.58 -8.60 -3.78
C VAL A 79 7.23 -10.00 -3.28
N ARG A 80 8.14 -10.95 -3.48
CA ARG A 80 8.04 -12.31 -2.98
C ARG A 80 9.30 -12.67 -2.19
N LEU A 81 9.09 -13.22 -1.00
CA LEU A 81 10.12 -13.82 -0.16
C LEU A 81 10.38 -15.30 -0.54
N PRO A 82 11.54 -15.89 -0.18
CA PRO A 82 11.90 -17.28 -0.46
C PRO A 82 10.91 -18.30 0.07
N ASP A 83 10.25 -17.99 1.19
CA ASP A 83 9.21 -18.82 1.81
C ASP A 83 7.85 -18.75 1.09
N GLY A 84 7.76 -17.98 0.01
CA GLY A 84 6.56 -17.82 -0.81
C GLY A 84 5.62 -16.71 -0.36
N ARG A 85 5.89 -16.03 0.76
CA ARG A 85 5.07 -14.88 1.19
C ARG A 85 5.18 -13.74 0.20
N VAL A 86 4.04 -13.05 0.01
CA VAL A 86 3.91 -11.95 -0.95
C VAL A 86 3.42 -10.69 -0.25
N GLY A 87 4.22 -9.64 -0.36
CA GLY A 87 3.90 -8.32 0.15
C GLY A 87 3.61 -7.32 -0.97
N HIS A 88 2.78 -6.33 -0.64
CA HIS A 88 2.30 -5.32 -1.57
C HIS A 88 2.50 -3.92 -0.98
N GLY A 89 2.94 -3.01 -1.84
CA GLY A 89 3.08 -1.59 -1.51
C GLY A 89 2.22 -0.77 -2.46
N TYR A 90 1.37 0.08 -1.91
CA TYR A 90 0.61 1.09 -2.65
C TYR A 90 0.80 2.43 -1.95
N VAL A 91 1.44 3.37 -2.63
CA VAL A 91 1.75 4.69 -2.07
C VAL A 91 1.24 5.78 -3.00
N ALA A 92 0.72 6.84 -2.41
CA ALA A 92 0.39 8.06 -3.13
C ALA A 92 1.67 8.71 -3.70
N GLY A 93 1.59 9.25 -4.91
CA GLY A 93 2.71 9.90 -5.55
C GLY A 93 3.58 8.95 -6.39
N ARG A 94 4.86 9.30 -6.51
CA ARG A 94 5.80 8.70 -7.48
C ARG A 94 7.01 8.03 -6.83
N ARG A 95 7.00 7.87 -5.51
CA ARG A 95 8.14 7.29 -4.76
C ARG A 95 8.17 5.78 -4.87
N GLN A 96 8.99 5.30 -5.78
CA GLN A 96 9.19 3.87 -6.05
C GLN A 96 9.85 3.15 -4.88
N ASP A 97 10.84 3.78 -4.27
CA ASP A 97 11.53 3.29 -3.07
C ASP A 97 10.56 3.09 -1.90
N HIS A 98 9.68 4.06 -1.64
CA HIS A 98 8.64 3.96 -0.61
C HIS A 98 7.70 2.77 -0.87
N ALA A 99 7.24 2.60 -2.12
CA ALA A 99 6.40 1.47 -2.50
C ALA A 99 7.13 0.13 -2.29
N THR A 100 8.42 0.06 -2.62
CA THR A 100 9.23 -1.15 -2.45
C THR A 100 9.43 -1.48 -0.97
N THR A 101 9.85 -0.52 -0.14
CA THR A 101 10.00 -0.76 1.31
C THR A 101 8.68 -1.14 1.96
N ALA A 102 7.57 -0.49 1.60
CA ALA A 102 6.24 -0.86 2.09
C ALA A 102 5.86 -2.30 1.69
N ALA A 103 6.17 -2.72 0.46
CA ALA A 103 5.91 -4.09 0.00
C ALA A 103 6.76 -5.12 0.75
N LEU A 104 8.02 -4.80 1.07
CA LEU A 104 8.87 -5.69 1.85
C LEU A 104 8.37 -5.84 3.28
N VAL A 105 8.02 -4.73 3.94
CA VAL A 105 7.46 -4.77 5.30
C VAL A 105 6.12 -5.51 5.36
N ASP A 106 5.28 -5.43 4.33
CA ASP A 106 4.04 -6.21 4.24
C ASP A 106 4.26 -7.71 3.98
N ALA A 107 5.45 -8.12 3.50
CA ALA A 107 5.80 -9.52 3.27
C ALA A 107 6.41 -10.19 4.51
N LEU A 108 7.10 -9.41 5.35
CA LEU A 108 7.72 -9.87 6.60
C LEU A 108 6.69 -10.28 7.65
#